data_AF-A0A9X3D7L2-F1
#
_entry.id   AF-A0A9X3D7L2-F1
#
_cell.length_a   1.000
_cell.length_b   1.000
_cell.length_c   1.000
_cell.angle_alpha   90.00
_cell.angle_beta   90.00
_cell.angle_gamma   90.00
#
_symmetry.space_group_name_H-M   'P 1'
#
loop_
_entity.id
_entity.type
_entity.pdbx_description
1 polymer ?
#
loop_
_entity_poly.entity_id
_entity_poly.type
_entity_poly.pdbx_seq_one_letter_code
_entity_poly.pdbx_strand_id
1 'polypeptide(L)'
;MGRKLTDDDYAAMADDYAMNAPTAEEVVGDVEVADLAVLRHGRPPKGTASKGKTPTTSVRLPEDLREAMVQLADAEHVKPAEIIRRAVAEYVDRHRAAS
;
A
#
# COMPACT_ATOMS: atom_id res chain seq x y z
N MET A 1 -25.54 7.33 4.96
CA MET A 1 -24.98 6.00 4.67
C MET A 1 -25.50 5.59 3.31
N GLY A 2 -24.64 5.49 2.28
CA GLY A 2 -25.07 5.16 0.92
C GLY A 2 -25.59 3.72 0.83
N ARG A 3 -26.64 3.48 0.05
CA ARG A 3 -27.12 2.11 -0.25
C ARG A 3 -26.00 1.35 -0.97
N LYS A 4 -25.78 0.08 -0.58
CA LYS A 4 -24.90 -0.82 -1.33
C LYS A 4 -25.60 -1.22 -2.64
N LEU A 5 -24.90 -1.07 -3.76
CA LEU A 5 -25.34 -1.55 -5.06
C LEU A 5 -25.50 -3.08 -5.03
N THR A 6 -26.61 -3.58 -5.57
CA THR A 6 -26.87 -5.01 -5.76
C THR A 6 -26.29 -5.48 -7.09
N ASP A 7 -26.24 -6.78 -7.29
CA ASP A 7 -25.78 -7.37 -8.56
C ASP A 7 -26.66 -6.93 -9.74
N ASP A 8 -27.97 -6.79 -9.52
CA ASP A 8 -28.90 -6.26 -10.52
C ASP A 8 -28.60 -4.78 -10.85
N ASP A 9 -28.22 -3.97 -9.85
CA ASP A 9 -27.83 -2.58 -10.09
C ASP A 9 -26.56 -2.53 -10.97
N TYR A 10 -25.61 -3.46 -10.78
CA TYR A 10 -24.42 -3.58 -11.62
C TYR A 10 -24.73 -4.10 -13.03
N ALA A 11 -25.65 -5.05 -13.17
CA ALA A 11 -26.08 -5.56 -14.47
C ALA A 11 -26.73 -4.45 -15.30
N ALA A 12 -27.61 -3.65 -14.69
CA ALA A 12 -28.23 -2.50 -15.34
C ALA A 12 -27.19 -1.45 -15.78
N MET A 13 -26.16 -1.18 -14.98
CA MET A 13 -25.07 -0.28 -15.37
C MET A 13 -24.25 -0.83 -16.55
N ALA A 14 -24.03 -2.15 -16.60
CA ALA A 14 -23.31 -2.79 -17.70
C ALA A 14 -24.10 -2.70 -19.01
N ASP A 15 -25.42 -2.94 -18.96
CA ASP A 15 -26.31 -2.83 -20.12
C ASP A 15 -26.37 -1.38 -20.64
N ASP A 16 -26.46 -0.39 -19.72
CA ASP A 16 -26.43 1.03 -20.07
C ASP A 16 -25.12 1.41 -20.78
N TYR A 17 -23.97 0.98 -20.26
CA TYR A 17 -22.68 1.25 -20.89
C TYR A 17 -22.55 0.60 -22.27
N ALA A 18 -23.12 -0.60 -22.46
CA ALA A 18 -23.12 -1.27 -23.75
C ALA A 18 -24.01 -0.56 -24.78
N MET A 19 -25.12 0.05 -24.35
CA MET A 19 -26.02 0.80 -25.22
C MET A 19 -25.57 2.24 -25.47
N ASN A 20 -24.91 2.85 -24.49
CA ASN A 20 -24.47 4.25 -24.47
C ASN A 20 -22.95 4.31 -24.29
N ALA A 21 -22.21 3.69 -25.21
CA ALA A 21 -20.76 3.72 -25.18
C ALA A 21 -20.24 5.18 -25.22
N PRO A 22 -19.20 5.54 -24.44
CA PRO A 22 -18.66 6.89 -24.44
C PRO A 22 -18.27 7.36 -25.84
N THR A 23 -18.75 8.53 -26.22
CA THR A 23 -18.45 9.15 -27.50
C THR A 23 -17.07 9.78 -27.47
N ALA A 24 -16.47 10.00 -28.64
CA ALA A 24 -15.14 10.61 -28.75
C ALA A 24 -15.08 12.04 -28.18
N GLU A 25 -16.22 12.73 -28.12
CA GLU A 25 -16.34 14.09 -27.55
C GLU A 25 -16.39 14.08 -26.03
N GLU A 26 -16.81 12.97 -25.41
CA GLU A 26 -16.88 12.80 -23.95
C GLU A 26 -15.54 12.35 -23.35
N VAL A 27 -14.64 11.79 -24.17
CA VAL A 27 -13.30 11.37 -23.74
C VAL A 27 -12.36 12.57 -23.72
N VAL A 28 -12.13 13.12 -22.54
CA VAL A 28 -11.18 14.23 -22.33
C VAL A 28 -9.78 13.67 -22.05
N GLY A 29 -8.91 13.71 -23.07
CA GLY A 29 -7.49 13.33 -22.98
C GLY A 29 -7.11 12.09 -23.77
N ASP A 30 -5.81 11.82 -23.88
CA ASP A 30 -5.30 10.64 -24.59
C ASP A 30 -5.63 9.35 -23.81
N VAL A 31 -6.17 8.34 -24.51
CA VAL A 31 -6.47 7.04 -23.93
C VAL A 31 -5.16 6.25 -23.77
N GLU A 32 -4.57 6.33 -22.58
CA GLU A 32 -3.42 5.51 -22.21
C GLU A 32 -3.87 4.11 -21.81
N VAL A 33 -3.79 3.15 -22.73
CA VAL A 33 -3.97 1.72 -22.41
C VAL A 33 -2.66 1.19 -21.81
N ALA A 34 -2.50 1.34 -20.49
CA ALA A 34 -1.42 0.66 -19.79
C ALA A 34 -1.59 -0.87 -19.92
N ASP A 35 -0.47 -1.61 -19.96
CA ASP A 35 -0.48 -3.07 -19.99
C ASP A 35 -1.17 -3.62 -18.72
N LEU A 36 -2.44 -3.99 -18.86
CA LEU A 36 -3.34 -4.45 -17.79
C LEU A 36 -2.81 -5.72 -17.10
N ALA A 37 -1.83 -6.40 -17.68
CA ALA A 37 -1.18 -7.55 -17.06
C ALA A 37 -0.40 -7.18 -15.79
N VAL A 38 -0.01 -5.91 -15.61
CA VAL A 38 0.81 -5.47 -14.47
C VAL A 38 0.21 -4.22 -13.83
N LEU A 39 -0.91 -4.38 -13.13
CA LEU A 39 -1.35 -3.37 -12.17
C LEU A 39 -0.32 -3.25 -11.04
N ARG A 40 0.46 -2.17 -11.05
CA ARG A 40 1.54 -1.86 -10.08
C ARG A 40 1.07 -1.90 -8.61
N HIS A 41 -0.23 -1.73 -8.37
CA HIS A 41 -0.89 -1.78 -7.06
C HIS A 41 -2.17 -2.64 -7.02
N GLY A 42 -2.34 -3.58 -7.96
CA GLY A 42 -3.52 -4.44 -8.01
C GLY A 42 -3.62 -5.45 -6.86
N ARG A 43 -4.82 -6.04 -6.67
CA ARG A 43 -4.99 -7.23 -5.81
C ARG A 43 -4.08 -8.34 -6.34
N PRO A 44 -3.22 -8.95 -5.51
CA PRO A 44 -2.35 -10.02 -5.96
C PRO A 44 -3.17 -11.12 -6.66
N PRO A 45 -2.71 -11.65 -7.81
CA PRO A 45 -3.43 -12.69 -8.52
C PRO A 45 -3.64 -13.91 -7.62
N LYS A 46 -4.79 -14.56 -7.76
CA LYS A 46 -5.17 -15.74 -6.95
C LYS A 46 -4.08 -16.82 -7.12
N GLY A 47 -3.31 -17.09 -6.07
CA GLY A 47 -2.19 -18.05 -6.11
C GLY A 47 -0.82 -17.44 -5.82
N THR A 48 -0.67 -16.11 -5.79
CA THR A 48 0.54 -15.53 -5.19
C THR A 48 0.57 -15.85 -3.71
N ALA A 49 1.65 -16.49 -3.26
CA ALA A 49 1.88 -16.69 -1.84
C ALA A 49 1.78 -15.33 -1.14
N SER A 50 0.81 -15.21 -0.25
CA SER A 50 0.79 -14.15 0.74
C SER A 50 2.17 -14.14 1.38
N LYS A 51 2.96 -13.07 1.16
CA LYS A 51 4.07 -12.77 2.05
C LYS A 51 3.40 -12.56 3.39
N GLY A 52 3.39 -13.60 4.22
CA GLY A 52 2.73 -13.59 5.50
C GLY A 52 3.11 -12.34 6.30
N LYS A 53 2.30 -11.97 7.28
CA LYS A 53 2.61 -10.83 8.14
C LYS A 53 4.03 -11.00 8.69
N THR A 54 4.86 -9.98 8.53
CA THR A 54 6.18 -9.95 9.15
C THR A 54 6.02 -10.30 10.64
N PRO A 55 6.80 -11.27 11.17
CA PRO A 55 6.71 -11.62 12.58
C PRO A 55 6.89 -10.39 13.46
N THR A 56 6.02 -10.24 14.46
CA THR A 56 6.10 -9.13 15.41
C THR A 56 7.20 -9.42 16.44
N THR A 57 8.09 -8.46 16.66
CA THR A 57 9.09 -8.50 17.73
C THR A 57 8.80 -7.38 18.73
N SER A 58 8.74 -7.70 20.01
CA SER A 58 8.62 -6.71 21.09
C SER A 58 9.95 -6.55 21.83
N VAL A 59 10.34 -5.30 22.09
CA VAL A 59 11.55 -4.95 22.84
C VAL A 59 11.19 -3.94 23.92
N ARG A 60 11.87 -4.01 25.06
CA ARG A 60 11.74 -3.02 26.13
C ARG A 60 12.82 -1.96 25.94
N LEU A 61 12.40 -0.70 25.91
CA LEU A 61 13.29 0.45 25.83
C LEU A 61 13.11 1.27 27.11
N PRO A 62 14.18 1.91 27.61
CA PRO A 62 14.07 3.01 28.56
C PRO A 62 13.09 4.09 28.06
N GLU A 63 12.38 4.76 28.96
CA GLU A 63 11.30 5.69 28.57
C GLU A 63 11.82 6.91 27.80
N ASP A 64 12.98 7.43 28.20
CA ASP A 64 13.69 8.50 27.51
C ASP A 64 14.03 8.14 26.06
N LEU A 65 14.52 6.92 25.84
CA LEU A 65 14.83 6.42 24.50
C LEU A 65 13.56 6.20 23.67
N ARG A 66 12.49 5.73 24.31
CA ARG A 66 11.18 5.56 23.67
C ARG A 66 10.61 6.91 23.22
N GLU A 67 10.69 7.93 24.07
CA GLU A 67 10.22 9.28 23.76
C GLU A 67 11.01 9.90 22.61
N ALA A 68 12.34 9.83 22.67
CA ALA A 68 13.22 10.33 21.61
C ALA A 68 12.92 9.66 20.24
N MET A 69 12.67 8.34 20.25
CA MET A 69 12.28 7.61 19.04
C MET A 69 10.93 8.07 18.47
N VAL A 70 9.94 8.35 19.32
CA VAL A 70 8.63 8.84 18.88
C VAL A 70 8.76 10.23 18.27
N GLN A 71 9.48 11.13 18.94
CA GLN A 71 9.74 12.48 18.42
C GLN A 71 10.45 12.45 17.06
N LEU A 72 11.44 11.57 16.89
CA LEU A 72 12.13 11.38 15.62
C LEU A 72 11.19 10.85 14.52
N ALA A 73 10.36 9.86 14.86
CA ALA A 73 9.39 9.31 13.92
C ALA A 73 8.37 10.37 13.46
N ASP A 74 7.90 11.21 14.38
CA ASP A 74 6.98 12.30 14.09
C ASP A 74 7.63 13.37 13.20
N ALA A 75 8.88 13.75 13.48
CA ALA A 75 9.64 14.70 12.68
C ALA A 75 9.90 14.21 11.24
N GLU A 76 10.09 12.90 11.06
CA GLU A 76 10.28 12.26 9.76
C GLU A 76 8.96 11.85 9.06
N HIS A 77 7.81 12.06 9.71
CA HIS A 77 6.49 11.61 9.24
C HIS A 77 6.44 10.10 8.92
N VAL A 78 7.13 9.28 9.72
CA VAL A 78 7.15 7.82 9.60
C VAL A 78 6.62 7.17 10.87
N LYS A 79 6.31 5.87 10.81
CA LYS A 79 5.93 5.11 12.01
C LYS A 79 7.17 4.80 12.84
N PRO A 80 7.09 4.75 14.18
CA PRO A 80 8.23 4.37 15.03
C PRO A 80 8.86 3.02 14.67
N ALA A 81 8.06 2.07 14.18
CA ALA A 81 8.56 0.79 13.70
C ALA A 81 9.54 0.90 12.52
N GLU A 82 9.46 1.97 11.73
CA GLU A 82 10.40 2.24 10.64
C GLU A 82 11.75 2.73 11.16
N ILE A 83 11.74 3.60 12.17
CA ILE A 83 12.96 4.03 12.87
C ILE A 83 13.69 2.83 13.45
N ILE A 84 12.97 1.92 14.13
CA ILE A 84 13.55 0.69 14.68
C ILE A 84 14.20 -0.17 13.58
N ARG A 85 13.51 -0.37 12.45
CA ARG A 85 14.05 -1.18 11.34
C ARG A 85 15.34 -0.59 10.78
N ARG A 86 15.37 0.72 10.55
CA ARG A 86 16.56 1.42 10.04
C ARG A 86 17.72 1.34 11.01
N ALA A 87 17.47 1.62 12.29
CA ALA A 87 18.48 1.56 13.34
C ALA A 87 19.10 0.16 13.47
N VAL A 88 18.27 -0.90 13.42
CA VAL A 88 18.75 -2.29 13.48
C VAL A 88 19.57 -2.65 12.23
N ALA A 89 19.10 -2.29 11.04
CA ALA A 89 19.83 -2.55 9.80
C ALA A 89 21.20 -1.86 9.81
N GLU A 90 21.23 -0.57 10.15
CA GLU A 90 22.44 0.23 10.25
C GLU A 90 23.43 -0.33 11.28
N TYR A 91 22.94 -0.73 12.47
CA TYR A 91 23.79 -1.34 13.49
C TYR A 91 24.42 -2.64 12.99
N VAL A 92 23.63 -3.53 12.38
CA VAL A 92 24.13 -4.81 11.84
C VAL A 92 25.15 -4.59 10.74
N ASP A 93 24.88 -3.68 9.80
CA ASP A 93 25.77 -3.41 8.66
C ASP A 93 27.12 -2.86 9.12
N ARG A 94 27.12 -1.91 10.08
CA ARG A 94 28.36 -1.36 10.66
C ARG A 94 29.22 -2.43 11.35
N HIS A 95 28.61 -3.37 12.05
CA HIS A 95 29.35 -4.40 12.80
C HIS A 95 29.79 -5.57 11.93
N ARG A 96 29.09 -5.83 10.81
CA ARG A 96 29.55 -6.78 9.78
C ARG A 96 30.74 -6.25 9.00
N ALA A 97 30.76 -4.96 8.67
CA ALA A 97 31.88 -4.35 7.96
C ALA A 97 33.16 -4.24 8.80
N ALA A 98 33.03 -4.28 10.13
CA ALA A 98 34.14 -4.22 11.08
C ALA A 98 34.67 -5.61 11.51
N SER A 99 34.06 -6.70 11.03
CA SER A 99 34.43 -8.10 11.31
C SER A 99 35.05 -8.75 10.08
#